data_AF-A0A6V7JL04-F1
#
_entry.id   AF-A0A6V7JL04-F1
#
_cell.length_a   1.000
_cell.length_b   1.000
_cell.length_c   1.000
_cell.angle_alpha   90.00
_cell.angle_beta   90.00
_cell.angle_gamma   90.00
#
_symmetry.space_group_name_H-M   'P 1'
#
loop_
_entity.id
_entity.type
_entity.pdbx_description
1 polymer ?
#
loop_
_entity_poly.entity_id
_entity_poly.type
_entity_poly.pdbx_seq_one_letter_code
_entity_poly.pdbx_strand_id
1 'polypeptide(L)' 'DILSQGSSRPWQDIVREMTRGRTNRIDASALLRYFDPLYKWLQRQNVMEPVIGWITSQDDT' A
#
# COMPACT_ATOMS: atom_id res chain seq x y z
N ASP A 1 7.31 4.66 23.91
CA ASP A 1 6.24 5.66 23.84
C ASP A 1 5.11 5.32 22.88
N ILE A 2 5.36 4.97 21.60
CA ILE A 2 4.29 4.58 20.65
C ILE A 2 3.60 3.26 21.05
N LEU A 3 4.37 2.17 21.16
CA LEU A 3 3.81 0.84 21.43
C LEU A 3 3.26 0.68 22.85
N SER A 4 3.78 1.44 23.80
CA SER A 4 3.35 1.40 25.20
C SER A 4 1.96 1.99 25.43
N GLN A 5 1.40 2.76 24.48
CA GLN A 5 0.04 3.28 24.61
C GLN A 5 -1.03 2.19 24.46
N GLY A 6 -0.73 1.07 23.77
CA GLY A 6 -1.70 0.01 23.53
C GLY A 6 -3.00 0.56 22.94
N SER A 7 -4.14 0.21 23.55
CA SER A 7 -5.48 0.67 23.17
C SER A 7 -5.99 1.90 23.94
N SER A 8 -5.14 2.56 24.74
CA SER A 8 -5.56 3.70 25.59
C SER A 8 -5.88 4.97 24.80
N ARG A 9 -5.35 5.11 23.57
CA ARG A 9 -5.54 6.24 22.67
C ARG A 9 -6.08 5.76 21.32
N PRO A 10 -6.87 6.58 20.60
CA PRO A 10 -7.25 6.28 19.22
C PRO A 10 -6.01 6.05 18.34
N TRP A 11 -6.03 4.99 17.54
CA TRP A 11 -4.89 4.59 16.72
C TRP A 11 -4.43 5.68 15.75
N GLN A 12 -5.34 6.56 15.31
CA GLN A 12 -5.03 7.69 14.43
C GLN A 12 -4.07 8.69 15.06
N ASP A 13 -4.19 8.92 16.38
CA ASP A 13 -3.30 9.81 17.11
C ASP A 13 -1.90 9.22 17.24
N ILE A 14 -1.83 7.90 17.45
CA ILE A 14 -0.58 7.13 17.49
C ILE A 14 0.11 7.15 16.13
N VAL A 15 -0.62 6.92 15.04
CA VAL A 15 -0.09 7.00 13.67
C VAL A 15 0.39 8.41 13.33
N ARG A 16 -0.34 9.45 13.76
CA ARG A 16 0.08 10.84 13.59
C ARG A 16 1.39 11.12 14.31
N GLU A 17 1.53 10.65 15.54
CA GLU A 17 2.76 10.80 16.32
C GLU A 17 3.93 10.04 15.67
N MET A 18 3.71 8.77 15.30
CA MET A 18 4.72 7.92 14.66
C MET A 18 5.22 8.48 13.33
N THR A 19 4.31 9.04 12.53
CA THR A 19 4.63 9.63 11.22
C THR A 19 5.10 11.07 11.30
N ARG A 20 5.34 11.60 12.52
CA ARG A 20 5.74 12.99 12.79
C ARG A 20 4.78 14.01 12.17
N GLY A 21 3.48 13.77 12.32
CA GLY A 21 2.41 14.65 11.85
C GLY A 21 2.06 14.50 10.36
N ARG A 22 2.71 13.61 9.61
CA ARG A 22 2.49 13.48 8.16
C ARG A 22 1.12 12.92 7.80
N THR A 23 0.59 11.99 8.59
CA THR A 23 -0.74 11.42 8.35
C THR A 23 -1.38 10.95 9.65
N ASN A 24 -2.70 11.04 9.75
CA ASN A 24 -3.52 10.41 10.79
C ASN A 24 -4.40 9.29 10.22
N ARG A 25 -4.08 8.82 9.01
CA ARG A 25 -4.78 7.77 8.26
C ARG A 25 -3.77 6.77 7.71
N ILE A 26 -4.28 5.60 7.31
CA ILE A 26 -3.50 4.64 6.54
C ILE A 26 -3.15 5.28 5.20
N ASP A 27 -1.86 5.28 4.87
CA ASP A 27 -1.30 5.85 3.64
C ASP A 27 -0.40 4.81 2.96
N ALA A 28 -0.70 4.52 1.69
CA ALA A 28 0.06 3.53 0.91
C ALA A 28 1.35 4.09 0.30
N SER A 29 1.63 5.40 0.45
CA SER A 29 2.74 6.06 -0.25
C SER A 29 4.09 5.51 0.19
N ALA A 30 4.25 5.12 1.46
CA ALA A 30 5.48 4.48 1.94
C ALA A 30 5.72 3.13 1.26
N LEU A 31 4.67 2.32 1.08
CA LEU A 31 4.74 1.03 0.42
C LEU A 31 5.07 1.20 -1.07
N LEU A 32 4.38 2.12 -1.75
CA LEU A 32 4.62 2.43 -3.16
C LEU A 32 6.05 2.94 -3.39
N ARG A 33 6.57 3.79 -2.51
CA ARG A 33 7.96 4.28 -2.58
C ARG A 33 8.98 3.17 -2.39
N TYR A 34 8.73 2.27 -1.45
CA TYR A 34 9.60 1.12 -1.20
C TYR A 34 9.71 0.21 -2.43
N PHE A 35 8.58 -0.05 -3.10
CA PHE A 35 8.53 -0.92 -4.27
C PHE A 35 8.66 -0.21 -5.63
N ASP A 36 8.89 1.11 -5.67
CA ASP A 36 8.97 1.89 -6.91
C ASP A 36 9.96 1.31 -7.95
N PRO A 37 11.17 0.84 -7.58
CA PRO A 37 12.08 0.23 -8.55
C PRO A 37 11.54 -1.07 -9.14
N LEU A 38 10.93 -1.92 -8.31
CA LEU A 38 10.34 -3.19 -8.74
C LEU A 38 9.12 -2.95 -9.63
N TYR A 39 8.26 -2.00 -9.23
CA TYR A 39 7.10 -1.62 -10.01
C TYR A 39 7.48 -1.17 -11.42
N LYS A 40 8.50 -0.30 -11.55
CA LYS A 40 9.04 0.12 -12.86
C LYS A 40 9.63 -1.02 -13.67
N TRP A 41 10.29 -1.98 -13.02
CA TRP A 41 10.82 -3.16 -13.69
C TRP A 41 9.68 -4.06 -14.23
N LEU A 42 8.68 -4.35 -13.40
CA LEU A 42 7.50 -5.13 -13.79
C LEU A 42 6.72 -4.46 -14.93
N GLN A 43 6.57 -3.14 -14.91
CA GLN A 43 5.95 -2.40 -16.00
C GLN A 43 6.66 -2.62 -17.34
N ARG A 44 7.99 -2.73 -17.35
CA ARG A 44 8.77 -3.01 -18.57
C ARG A 44 8.64 -4.46 -19.03
N GLN A 45 8.62 -5.40 -18.10
CA GLN A 45 8.49 -6.83 -18.44
C GLN A 45 7.08 -7.14 -18.98
N ASN A 46 6.05 -6.57 -18.36
CA ASN A 46 4.66 -6.84 -18.73
C ASN A 46 4.20 -6.08 -19.98
N VAL A 47 5.07 -5.31 -20.66
CA VAL A 47 4.71 -4.62 -21.93
C VAL A 47 4.33 -5.62 -23.02
N MET A 48 4.97 -6.80 -23.01
CA MET A 48 4.69 -7.85 -23.99
C MET A 48 3.53 -8.77 -23.57
N GLU A 49 2.98 -8.57 -22.37
CA GLU A 49 1.86 -9.37 -21.89
C GLU A 49 0.56 -8.84 -22.52
N PRO A 50 -0.27 -9.72 -23.11
CA PRO A 50 -1.48 -9.30 -23.81
C PRO A 50 -2.55 -8.72 -22.87
N VAL A 51 -2.56 -9.13 -21.60
CA VAL A 51 -3.52 -8.67 -20.58
C VAL A 51 -2.82 -8.58 -19.21
N ILE A 52 -3.06 -7.49 -18.49
CA ILE A 52 -2.76 -7.37 -17.06
C ILE A 52 -4.07 -7.61 -16.29
N GLY A 53 -4.13 -8.67 -15.49
CA GLY A 53 -5.34 -9.13 -14.81
C GLY A 53 -5.83 -10.46 -15.38
N TRP A 54 -7.12 -10.75 -15.21
CA TRP A 54 -7.75 -11.99 -15.68
C TRP A 54 -8.87 -11.67 -16.67
N ILE A 55 -9.00 -12.49 -17.71
CA ILE A 55 -10.17 -12.51 -18.59
C ILE A 55 -11.14 -13.51 -17.99
N THR A 56 -12.17 -13.03 -17.28
CA THR A 56 -13.31 -13.88 -16.90
C THR A 56 -14.25 -13.97 -18.09
N SER A 57 -14.50 -15.19 -18.59
CA SER A 57 -15.56 -15.43 -19.55
C SER A 57 -16.90 -15.49 -18.82
N GLN A 58 -17.99 -15.11 -19.50
CA GLN A 58 -19.35 -15.23 -18.97
C GLN A 58 -19.73 -16.69 -18.59
N ASP A 59 -18.95 -17.67 -19.03
CA ASP A 59 -19.11 -19.09 -18.71
C ASP A 59 -18.52 -19.50 -17.34
N ASP A 60 -17.84 -18.61 -16.61
CA ASP A 60 -17.20 -18.89 -15.31
C ASP A 60 -18.10 -18.59 -14.08
N THR A 61 -19.38 -18.23 -14.29
CA THR A 61 -20.41 -18.03 -13.24
C THR A 61 -21.57 -19.00 -13.39
#